data_AF-A0A5D2MMA2-F1
#
_entry.id   AF-A0A5D2MMA2-F1
#
_cell.length_a   1.000
_cell.length_b   1.000
_cell.length_c   1.000
_cell.angle_alpha   90.00
_cell.angle_beta   90.00
_cell.angle_gamma   90.00
#
_symmetry.space_group_name_H-M   'P 1'
#
loop_
_entity.id
_entity.type
_entity.pdbx_description
1 polymer ?
#
loop_
_entity_poly.entity_id
_entity_poly.type
_entity_poly.pdbx_seq_one_letter_code
_entity_poly.pdbx_strand_id
1 'polypeptide(L)' 'MEVVGSCLTNKYSKGLPGKSYYGGNEYIDEPEILCQKRALAVFHLDEKKWGINVQPLSGSPVNFEI' A
#
# COMPACT_ATOMS: atom_id res chain seq x y z
N MET A 1 -8.68 -15.76 -2.36
CA MET A 1 -9.48 -14.55 -2.07
C MET A 1 -9.57 -14.22 -0.57
N GLU A 2 -9.10 -15.08 0.32
CA GLU A 2 -9.29 -14.97 1.79
C GLU A 2 -8.88 -13.62 2.39
N VAL A 3 -7.77 -13.03 1.93
CA VAL A 3 -7.28 -11.74 2.45
C VAL A 3 -8.18 -10.56 2.07
N VAL A 4 -8.75 -10.58 0.85
CA VAL A 4 -9.59 -9.49 0.33
C VAL A 4 -10.89 -9.35 1.14
N GLY A 5 -11.41 -10.46 1.66
CA GLY A 5 -12.59 -10.49 2.54
C GLY A 5 -12.26 -10.49 4.05
N SER A 6 -11.03 -10.19 4.43
CA SER A 6 -10.60 -10.22 5.83
C SER A 6 -11.01 -8.95 6.60
N CYS A 7 -10.76 -8.93 7.91
CA CYS A 7 -11.02 -7.77 8.76
C CYS A 7 -10.21 -6.51 8.40
N LEU A 8 -9.23 -6.60 7.50
CA LEU A 8 -8.49 -5.44 7.00
C LEU A 8 -9.41 -4.41 6.34
N THR A 9 -10.55 -4.82 5.81
CA THR A 9 -11.56 -3.91 5.22
C THR A 9 -12.18 -2.95 6.23
N ASN A 10 -12.08 -3.24 7.53
CA ASN A 10 -12.72 -2.46 8.58
C ASN A 10 -11.90 -1.22 8.97
N LYS A 11 -10.60 -1.18 8.63
CA LYS A 11 -9.72 -0.13 9.11
C LYS A 11 -9.63 1.03 8.13
N TYR A 12 -9.82 2.23 8.66
CA TYR A 12 -9.52 3.47 7.96
C TYR A 12 -8.08 3.89 8.27
N SER A 13 -7.24 3.96 7.25
CA SER A 13 -5.77 4.15 7.35
C SER A 13 -5.25 5.22 6.40
N LYS A 14 -5.90 6.40 6.36
CA LYS A 14 -5.46 7.51 5.51
C LYS A 14 -4.02 7.93 5.84
N GLY A 15 -3.22 8.13 4.79
CA GLY A 15 -1.81 8.52 4.87
C GLY A 15 -0.92 7.45 4.25
N LEU A 16 0.37 7.50 4.56
CA LEU A 16 1.34 6.47 4.20
C LEU A 16 1.80 5.73 5.46
N PRO A 17 2.42 4.54 5.34
CA PRO A 17 2.98 3.83 6.48
C PRO A 17 3.92 4.72 7.30
N GLY A 18 3.76 4.72 8.62
CA GLY A 18 4.50 5.60 9.55
C GLY A 18 4.16 7.10 9.47
N LYS A 19 3.25 7.50 8.57
CA LYS A 19 2.75 8.88 8.39
C LYS A 19 1.22 8.89 8.27
N SER A 20 0.56 8.06 9.05
CA SER A 20 -0.90 8.02 9.07
C SER A 20 -1.50 9.21 9.83
N TYR A 21 -2.69 9.64 9.40
CA TYR A 21 -3.46 10.68 10.12
C TYR A 21 -4.21 10.14 11.35
N TYR A 22 -4.38 8.82 11.45
CA TYR A 22 -5.14 8.14 12.50
C TYR A 22 -4.28 7.08 13.18
N GLY A 23 -4.53 6.82 14.46
CA GLY A 23 -3.86 5.74 15.21
C GLY A 23 -4.38 4.34 14.86
N GLY A 24 -3.71 3.32 15.42
CA GLY A 24 -4.10 1.91 15.31
C GLY A 24 -3.78 1.27 13.96
N ASN A 25 -2.77 1.77 13.23
CA ASN A 25 -2.39 1.25 11.91
C ASN A 25 -1.15 0.34 11.95
N GLU A 26 -0.67 -0.06 13.12
CA GLU A 26 0.54 -0.88 13.27
C GLU A 26 0.47 -2.13 12.39
N TYR A 27 -0.69 -2.80 12.39
CA TYR A 27 -0.94 -4.01 11.59
C TYR A 27 -1.43 -3.73 10.15
N ILE A 28 -1.71 -2.48 9.81
CA ILE A 28 -2.07 -2.06 8.43
C ILE A 28 -0.82 -1.63 7.66
N ASP A 29 0.11 -0.98 8.34
CA ASP A 29 1.37 -0.54 7.77
C ASP A 29 2.23 -1.74 7.31
N GLU A 30 2.25 -2.83 8.08
CA GLU A 30 2.98 -4.05 7.76
C GLU A 30 2.65 -4.64 6.37
N PRO A 31 1.38 -4.97 6.05
CA PRO A 31 1.04 -5.50 4.73
C PRO A 31 1.23 -4.47 3.60
N GLU A 32 1.05 -3.17 3.86
CA GLU A 32 1.31 -2.14 2.84
C GLU A 32 2.80 -2.06 2.48
N ILE A 33 3.69 -2.00 3.48
CA ILE A 33 5.15 -2.02 3.29
C ILE A 33 5.58 -3.32 2.59
N LEU A 34 5.02 -4.47 2.98
CA LEU A 34 5.30 -5.75 2.35
C LEU A 34 4.88 -5.77 0.88
N CYS A 35 3.72 -5.20 0.55
CA CYS A 35 3.22 -5.08 -0.81
C CYS A 35 4.16 -4.22 -1.66
N GLN A 36 4.57 -3.06 -1.16
CA GLN A 36 5.52 -2.15 -1.83
C GLN A 36 6.84 -2.86 -2.13
N LYS A 37 7.45 -3.52 -1.14
CA LYS A 37 8.70 -4.27 -1.31
C LYS A 37 8.59 -5.37 -2.36
N ARG A 38 7.50 -6.14 -2.33
CA ARG A 38 7.25 -7.21 -3.31
C ARG A 38 7.07 -6.65 -4.71
N ALA A 39 6.35 -5.54 -4.85
CA ALA A 39 6.13 -4.92 -6.14
C ALA A 39 7.45 -4.43 -6.77
N LEU A 40 8.32 -3.76 -6.00
CA LEU A 40 9.66 -3.38 -6.46
C LEU A 40 10.50 -4.60 -6.87
N ALA A 41 10.45 -5.68 -6.08
CA ALA A 41 11.19 -6.91 -6.36
C ALA A 41 10.74 -7.61 -7.65
N VAL A 42 9.43 -7.65 -7.93
CA VAL A 42 8.86 -8.26 -9.15
C VAL A 42 9.37 -7.56 -10.42
N PHE A 43 9.60 -6.25 -10.36
CA PHE A 43 10.13 -5.47 -11.48
C PHE A 43 11.65 -5.26 -11.42
N HIS A 44 12.35 -5.91 -10.50
CA HIS A 44 13.81 -5.79 -10.30
C HIS A 44 14.27 -4.34 -10.10
N LEU A 45 13.48 -3.54 -9.41
CA LEU A 45 13.75 -2.12 -9.17
C LEU A 45 14.57 -1.91 -7.90
N ASP A 46 15.55 -1.00 -7.97
CA ASP A 46 16.31 -0.53 -6.81
C ASP A 46 15.44 0.42 -5.97
N GLU A 47 15.18 0.05 -4.72
CA GLU A 47 14.40 0.83 -3.75
C GLU A 47 14.96 2.24 -3.47
N LYS A 48 16.26 2.46 -3.75
CA LYS A 48 16.87 3.79 -3.61
C LYS A 48 16.55 4.72 -4.78
N LYS A 49 16.16 4.16 -5.92
CA LYS A 49 15.86 4.91 -7.15
C LYS A 49 14.37 4.97 -7.44
N TRP A 50 13.63 3.96 -7.01
CA TRP A 50 12.22 3.79 -7.32
C TRP A 50 11.40 3.69 -6.04
N GLY A 51 10.37 4.53 -5.96
CA GLY A 51 9.26 4.36 -5.03
C GLY A 51 8.07 3.71 -5.73
N ILE A 52 7.14 3.18 -4.95
CA ILE A 52 5.89 2.62 -5.46
C ILE A 52 4.72 2.99 -4.55
N ASN A 53 3.62 3.41 -5.15
CA ASN A 53 2.34 3.59 -4.45
C ASN A 53 1.42 2.41 -4.80
N VAL A 54 0.91 1.72 -3.78
CA VAL A 54 0.04 0.54 -3.90
C VAL A 54 -1.40 0.79 -3.47
N GLN A 55 -1.76 2.05 -3.19
CA GLN A 55 -3.08 2.48 -2.73
C GLN A 55 -4.13 2.73 -3.84
N PRO A 56 -3.77 3.07 -5.09
CA PRO A 56 -4.80 3.35 -6.10
C PRO A 56 -5.75 2.18 -6.33
N LEU A 57 -7.05 2.50 -6.42
CA LEU A 57 -8.13 1.50 -6.39
C LEU A 57 -8.27 0.69 -7.68
N SER A 58 -7.85 1.26 -8.82
CA SER A 58 -7.85 0.61 -10.13
C SER A 58 -7.00 1.42 -11.12
N GLY A 59 -6.84 0.92 -12.35
CA GLY A 59 -6.00 1.58 -13.36
C GLY A 59 -6.51 2.95 -13.81
N SER A 60 -7.83 3.17 -13.89
CA SER A 60 -8.36 4.47 -14.35
C SER A 60 -8.05 5.62 -13.38
N PRO A 61 -8.26 5.47 -12.05
CA PRO A 61 -7.78 6.42 -11.05
C PRO A 61 -6.26 6.64 -11.08
N VAL A 62 -5.46 5.56 -11.22
CA VAL A 62 -3.98 5.70 -11.31
C VAL A 62 -3.59 6.68 -12.39
N ASN A 63 -4.16 6.53 -13.59
CA ASN A 63 -3.82 7.39 -14.72
C ASN A 63 -4.22 8.86 -14.52
N PHE A 64 -5.21 9.13 -13.68
CA PHE A 64 -5.65 10.49 -13.36
C PHE A 64 -4.82 11.12 -12.23
N GLU A 65 -4.18 10.29 -11.40
CA GLU A 65 -3.35 10.71 -10.26
C GLU A 65 -1.89 11.02 -10.65
N ILE A 66 -1.46 10.65 -11.87
CA ILE A 66 -0.12 10.90 -12.45
C ILE A 66 -0.10 12.26 -13.16
#